data_AF-A0A1V6D420-F1
#
_entry.id   AF-A0A1V6D420-F1
#
_cell.length_a   1.000
_cell.length_b   1.000
_cell.length_c   1.000
_cell.angle_alpha   90.00
_cell.angle_beta   90.00
_cell.angle_gamma   90.00
#
_symmetry.space_group_name_H-M   'P 1'
#
loop_
_entity.id
_entity.type
_entity.pdbx_description
1 polymer ?
#
loop_
_entity_poly.entity_id
_entity_poly.type
_entity_poly.pdbx_seq_one_letter_code
_entity_poly.pdbx_strand_id
1 'polypeptide(L)'
;MQDLYGLGAGVHGINIRTEPGIDADEMAARINDTLPLRSGVRARSWIEINQDFLFVLQLEKNMIFFLLTFIIIVAAFSVTSSLLISVVRKTREIGLLGALGAKPRQVAACFCFQGLLIGAAGTVVGLALGFGALHFRNDMVAVFTRLTSSEEVLVRFYQFSHLPAYTSAGDVWAIVLCSVVISTLAGLLPAWRAARLKPVEALRSE
;
A
#
# COMPACT_ATOMS: atom_id res chain seq x y z
N MET A 1 -18.85 -1.65 39.07
CA MET A 1 -17.74 -2.63 39.21
C MET A 1 -16.98 -2.50 40.53
N GLN A 2 -17.01 -1.38 41.26
CA GLN A 2 -16.34 -1.26 42.57
C GLN A 2 -16.89 -2.22 43.66
N ASP A 3 -18.22 -2.42 43.71
CA ASP A 3 -18.83 -3.33 44.70
C ASP A 3 -18.51 -4.82 44.45
N LEU A 4 -18.26 -5.22 43.20
CA LEU A 4 -17.93 -6.60 42.85
C LEU A 4 -16.53 -7.02 43.35
N TYR A 5 -15.64 -6.04 43.55
CA TYR A 5 -14.26 -6.25 44.02
C TYR A 5 -14.06 -5.84 45.49
N GLY A 6 -15.11 -5.43 46.21
CA GLY A 6 -15.04 -5.08 47.63
C GLY A 6 -14.13 -3.88 47.95
N LEU A 7 -13.96 -2.95 47.00
CA LEU A 7 -12.95 -1.89 47.09
C LEU A 7 -13.31 -0.71 48.03
N GLY A 8 -14.50 -0.67 48.62
CA GLY A 8 -14.93 0.45 49.48
C GLY A 8 -14.78 1.80 48.77
N ALA A 9 -14.03 2.75 49.37
CA ALA A 9 -13.70 4.05 48.75
C ALA A 9 -12.47 4.01 47.82
N GLY A 10 -11.87 2.84 47.60
CA GLY A 10 -10.70 2.64 46.75
C GLY A 10 -11.02 2.66 45.25
N VAL A 11 -10.05 3.08 44.44
CA VAL A 11 -10.13 3.09 42.98
C VAL A 11 -9.11 2.08 42.43
N HIS A 12 -9.54 1.24 41.48
CA HIS A 12 -8.70 0.20 40.89
C HIS A 12 -7.65 0.77 39.91
N GLY A 13 -7.98 1.89 39.26
CA GLY A 13 -7.08 2.60 38.35
C GLY A 13 -7.70 3.91 37.87
N ILE A 14 -6.84 4.85 37.49
CA ILE A 14 -7.24 6.15 36.92
C ILE A 14 -6.77 6.16 35.46
N ASN A 15 -7.71 6.38 34.53
CA ASN A 15 -7.39 6.54 33.12
C ASN A 15 -7.18 8.03 32.82
N ILE A 16 -6.01 8.38 32.31
CA ILE A 16 -5.66 9.74 31.91
C ILE A 16 -5.56 9.76 30.40
N ARG A 17 -6.31 10.65 29.75
CA ARG A 17 -6.22 10.88 28.32
C ARG A 17 -5.26 12.03 28.06
N THR A 18 -4.20 11.78 27.28
CA THR A 18 -3.26 12.81 26.86
C THR A 18 -3.84 13.68 25.74
N GLU A 19 -3.33 14.90 25.62
CA GLU A 19 -3.63 15.75 24.47
C GLU A 19 -2.98 15.20 23.19
N PRO A 20 -3.55 15.48 22.00
CA PRO A 20 -2.99 15.02 20.73
C PRO A 20 -1.53 15.48 20.54
N GLY A 21 -0.64 14.54 20.19
CA GLY A 21 0.78 14.84 19.92
C GLY A 21 1.72 14.59 21.10
N ILE A 22 1.20 14.25 22.27
CA ILE A 22 2.01 13.84 23.43
C ILE A 22 2.20 12.32 23.40
N ASP A 23 3.45 11.87 23.49
CA ASP A 23 3.79 10.45 23.59
C ASP A 23 3.28 9.86 24.92
N ALA A 24 2.49 8.78 24.81
CA ALA A 24 1.87 8.14 25.96
C ALA A 24 2.89 7.41 26.86
N ASP A 25 3.99 6.91 26.29
CA ASP A 25 5.08 6.26 27.03
C ASP A 25 5.91 7.31 27.78
N GLU A 26 6.21 8.44 27.12
CA GLU A 26 6.92 9.55 27.76
C GLU A 26 6.11 10.15 28.92
N MET A 27 4.80 10.35 28.71
CA MET A 27 3.91 10.84 29.77
C MET A 27 3.80 9.83 30.92
N ALA A 28 3.70 8.53 30.63
CA ALA A 28 3.69 7.51 31.68
C ALA A 28 4.98 7.50 32.50
N ALA A 29 6.14 7.67 31.86
CA ALA A 29 7.42 7.82 32.54
C ALA A 29 7.46 9.06 33.45
N ARG A 30 7.04 10.22 32.94
CA ARG A 30 6.96 11.47 33.73
C ARG A 30 6.04 11.33 34.94
N ILE A 31 4.90 10.66 34.79
CA ILE A 31 3.98 10.40 35.91
C ILE A 31 4.65 9.48 36.93
N ASN A 32 5.31 8.41 36.48
CA ASN A 32 6.05 7.50 37.37
C ASN A 32 7.15 8.19 38.18
N ASP A 33 7.84 9.19 37.61
CA ASP A 33 8.87 9.97 38.31
C ASP A 33 8.29 10.86 39.42
N THR A 34 7.04 11.33 39.26
CA THR A 34 6.35 12.16 40.26
C THR A 34 5.63 11.35 41.34
N LEU A 35 5.45 10.03 41.12
CA LEU A 35 4.72 9.17 42.05
C LEU A 35 5.61 8.78 43.25
N PRO A 36 5.05 8.74 44.48
CA PRO A 36 5.80 8.31 45.65
C PRO A 36 6.20 6.83 45.51
N LEU A 37 7.52 6.55 45.55
CA LEU A 37 8.15 5.23 45.38
C LEU A 37 7.60 4.10 46.27
N ARG A 38 6.85 4.42 47.33
CA ARG A 38 6.29 3.45 48.29
C ARG A 38 4.82 3.09 48.05
N SER A 39 4.16 3.66 47.04
CA SER A 39 2.70 3.51 46.86
C SER A 39 2.28 2.23 46.14
N GLY A 40 3.21 1.48 45.51
CA GLY A 40 2.87 0.31 44.68
C GLY A 40 2.07 0.65 43.41
N VAL A 41 1.81 1.93 43.14
CA VAL A 41 1.10 2.43 41.97
C VAL A 41 2.10 2.67 40.85
N ARG A 42 1.77 2.22 39.63
CA ARG A 42 2.57 2.45 38.42
C ARG A 42 1.65 2.94 37.30
N ALA A 43 2.01 4.06 36.68
CA ALA A 43 1.44 4.48 35.41
C ALA A 43 2.00 3.58 34.30
N ARG A 44 1.11 2.96 33.54
CA ARG A 44 1.44 2.21 32.33
C ARG A 44 0.75 2.88 31.15
N SER A 45 1.45 2.97 30.03
CA SER A 45 0.84 3.53 28.83
C SER A 45 -0.17 2.55 28.23
N TRP A 46 -1.06 3.06 27.38
CA TRP A 46 -1.96 2.19 26.63
C TRP A 46 -1.19 1.28 25.65
N ILE A 47 -0.07 1.74 25.12
CA ILE A 47 0.82 0.94 24.24
C ILE A 47 1.38 -0.25 25.01
N GLU A 48 1.88 -0.03 26.23
CA GLU A 48 2.47 -1.07 27.08
C GLU A 48 1.40 -2.10 27.50
N ILE A 49 0.21 -1.65 27.87
CA ILE A 49 -0.88 -2.55 28.29
C ILE A 49 -1.37 -3.43 27.14
N ASN A 50 -1.30 -2.93 25.89
CA ASN A 50 -1.84 -3.62 24.72
C ASN A 50 -0.74 -4.07 23.74
N GLN A 51 0.48 -4.27 24.22
CA GLN A 51 1.64 -4.55 23.38
C GLN A 51 1.46 -5.82 22.53
N ASP A 52 0.91 -6.89 23.08
CA ASP A 52 0.67 -8.14 22.34
C ASP A 52 -0.31 -7.95 21.19
N PHE A 53 -1.38 -7.18 21.42
CA PHE A 53 -2.36 -6.85 20.39
C PHE A 53 -1.74 -5.96 19.30
N LEU A 54 -0.96 -4.95 19.68
CA LEU A 54 -0.26 -4.08 18.74
C LEU A 54 0.79 -4.84 17.92
N PHE A 55 1.49 -5.80 18.53
CA PHE A 55 2.43 -6.66 17.83
C PHE A 55 1.73 -7.49 16.74
N VAL A 56 0.57 -8.07 17.05
CA VAL A 56 -0.23 -8.81 16.06
C VAL A 56 -0.65 -7.90 14.90
N LEU A 57 -1.13 -6.69 15.18
CA LEU A 57 -1.51 -5.72 14.15
C LEU A 57 -0.32 -5.30 13.27
N GLN A 58 0.86 -5.13 13.86
CA GLN A 58 2.09 -4.82 13.12
C GLN A 58 2.50 -5.99 12.22
N LEU A 59 2.44 -7.22 12.74
CA LEU A 59 2.74 -8.43 11.98
C LEU A 59 1.79 -8.58 10.78
N GLU A 60 0.49 -8.37 10.99
CA GLU A 60 -0.53 -8.40 9.94
C GLU A 60 -0.24 -7.35 8.86
N LYS A 61 -0.01 -6.09 9.25
CA LYS A 61 0.34 -5.02 8.30
C LYS A 61 1.60 -5.34 7.50
N ASN A 62 2.62 -5.87 8.16
CA ASN A 62 3.87 -6.22 7.51
C ASN A 62 3.68 -7.37 6.49
N MET A 63 2.88 -8.37 6.84
CA MET A 63 2.54 -9.47 5.94
C MET A 63 1.79 -8.98 4.69
N ILE A 64 0.80 -8.10 4.86
CA ILE A 64 0.07 -7.47 3.74
C ILE A 64 1.03 -6.65 2.86
N PHE A 65 1.96 -5.90 3.47
CA PHE A 65 2.97 -5.15 2.74
C PHE A 65 3.85 -6.05 1.86
N PHE A 66 4.35 -7.17 2.40
CA PHE A 66 5.10 -8.14 1.62
C PHE A 66 4.29 -8.74 0.47
N LEU A 67 3.04 -9.13 0.73
CA LEU A 67 2.14 -9.68 -0.28
C LEU A 67 1.91 -8.69 -1.44
N LEU A 68 1.57 -7.44 -1.11
CA LEU A 68 1.36 -6.39 -2.11
C LEU A 68 2.61 -6.14 -2.94
N THR A 69 3.79 -6.15 -2.29
CA THR A 69 5.08 -5.99 -2.99
C THR A 69 5.28 -7.08 -4.04
N PHE A 70 5.00 -8.34 -3.71
CA PHE A 70 5.08 -9.43 -4.69
C PHE A 70 4.11 -9.27 -5.86
N ILE A 71 2.85 -8.89 -5.59
CA ILE A 71 1.87 -8.63 -6.65
C ILE A 71 2.35 -7.53 -7.60
N ILE A 72 2.90 -6.44 -7.06
CA ILE A 72 3.44 -5.33 -7.84
C ILE A 72 4.61 -5.80 -8.73
N ILE A 73 5.52 -6.62 -8.19
CA ILE A 73 6.64 -7.18 -8.96
C ILE A 73 6.14 -8.05 -10.12
N VAL A 74 5.19 -8.94 -9.86
CA VAL A 74 4.59 -9.81 -10.90
C VAL A 74 3.90 -8.98 -11.98
N ALA A 75 3.15 -7.95 -11.59
CA ALA A 75 2.49 -7.04 -12.51
C ALA A 75 3.50 -6.28 -13.39
N ALA A 76 4.57 -5.74 -12.79
CA ALA A 76 5.64 -5.04 -13.51
C ALA A 76 6.35 -5.96 -14.52
N PHE A 77 6.61 -7.21 -14.14
CA PHE A 77 7.20 -8.21 -15.03
C PHE A 77 6.27 -8.55 -16.21
N SER A 78 4.95 -8.65 -15.95
CA SER A 78 3.94 -8.89 -16.99
C SER A 78 3.91 -7.76 -18.02
N VAL A 79 3.92 -6.49 -17.58
CA VAL A 79 3.96 -5.32 -18.47
C VAL A 79 5.26 -5.30 -19.29
N THR A 80 6.40 -5.54 -18.64
CA THR A 80 7.71 -5.60 -19.31
C THR A 80 7.73 -6.67 -20.40
N SER A 81 7.22 -7.86 -20.09
CA SER A 81 7.15 -8.99 -21.03
C SER A 81 6.24 -8.69 -22.21
N SER A 82 5.09 -8.06 -21.96
CA SER A 82 4.17 -7.62 -23.02
C SER A 82 4.82 -6.60 -23.97
N LEU A 83 5.51 -5.59 -23.41
CA LEU A 83 6.24 -4.60 -24.20
C LEU A 83 7.39 -5.22 -24.99
N LEU A 84 8.14 -6.15 -24.41
CA LEU A 84 9.19 -6.89 -25.11
C LEU A 84 8.64 -7.68 -26.30
N ILE A 85 7.51 -8.37 -26.12
CA ILE A 85 6.85 -9.09 -27.22
C ILE A 85 6.40 -8.11 -28.32
N SER A 86 5.91 -6.93 -27.94
CA SER A 86 5.55 -5.87 -28.90
C SER A 86 6.75 -5.42 -29.74
N VAL A 87 7.91 -5.19 -29.10
CA VAL A 87 9.16 -4.85 -29.79
C VAL A 87 9.55 -5.94 -30.78
N VAL A 88 9.55 -7.20 -30.35
CA VAL A 88 9.95 -8.34 -31.20
C VAL A 88 9.04 -8.48 -32.42
N ARG A 89 7.72 -8.36 -32.25
CA ARG A 89 6.74 -8.42 -33.35
C ARG A 89 6.88 -7.28 -34.34
N LYS A 90 7.36 -6.11 -33.89
CA LYS A 90 7.55 -4.91 -34.73
C LYS A 90 9.00 -4.66 -35.16
N THR A 91 9.89 -5.65 -35.01
CA THR A 91 11.31 -5.56 -35.40
C THR A 91 11.51 -5.09 -36.85
N ARG A 92 10.71 -5.58 -37.80
CA ARG A 92 10.79 -5.16 -39.22
C ARG A 92 10.43 -3.69 -39.42
N GLU A 93 9.37 -3.21 -38.76
CA GLU A 93 8.96 -1.80 -38.80
C GLU A 93 10.04 -0.90 -38.19
N ILE A 94 10.64 -1.32 -37.07
CA ILE A 94 11.75 -0.61 -36.41
C ILE A 94 12.99 -0.57 -37.32
N GLY A 95 13.30 -1.67 -38.00
CA GLY A 95 14.40 -1.74 -38.97
C GLY A 95 14.20 -0.81 -40.17
N LEU A 96 12.98 -0.72 -40.68
CA LEU A 96 12.61 0.20 -41.78
C LEU A 96 12.72 1.67 -41.34
N LEU A 97 12.24 2.00 -40.14
CA LEU A 97 12.42 3.33 -39.54
C LEU A 97 13.90 3.67 -39.37
N GLY A 98 14.72 2.71 -38.92
CA GLY A 98 16.17 2.88 -38.83
C GLY A 98 16.82 3.14 -40.19
N ALA A 99 16.39 2.45 -41.25
CA ALA A 99 16.87 2.66 -42.61
C ALA A 99 16.47 4.03 -43.18
N LEU A 100 15.32 4.59 -42.75
CA LEU A 100 14.89 5.95 -43.07
C LEU A 100 15.61 7.04 -42.25
N GLY A 101 16.53 6.66 -41.35
CA GLY A 101 17.34 7.59 -40.54
C GLY A 101 16.81 7.85 -39.13
N ALA A 102 15.82 7.09 -38.65
CA ALA A 102 15.36 7.22 -37.27
C ALA A 102 16.48 6.86 -36.28
N LYS A 103 16.68 7.72 -35.27
CA LYS A 103 17.71 7.49 -34.25
C LYS A 103 17.22 6.42 -33.27
N PRO A 104 18.09 5.50 -32.78
CA PRO A 104 17.73 4.51 -31.76
C PRO A 104 17.07 5.09 -30.50
N ARG A 105 17.43 6.33 -30.15
CA ARG A 105 16.85 7.07 -29.01
C ARG A 105 15.38 7.44 -29.24
N GLN A 106 14.96 7.69 -30.49
CA GLN A 106 13.56 8.00 -30.81
C GLN A 106 12.68 6.75 -30.68
N VAL A 107 13.20 5.60 -31.12
CA VAL A 107 12.53 4.30 -30.94
C VAL A 107 12.40 3.97 -29.44
N ALA A 108 13.48 4.12 -28.68
CA ALA A 108 13.45 3.94 -27.22
C ALA A 108 12.46 4.89 -26.53
N ALA A 109 12.42 6.17 -26.93
CA ALA A 109 11.49 7.15 -26.37
C ALA A 109 10.02 6.78 -26.62
N CYS A 110 9.70 6.21 -27.79
CA CYS A 110 8.35 5.72 -28.10
C CYS A 110 7.92 4.61 -27.12
N PHE A 111 8.78 3.63 -26.87
CA PHE A 111 8.48 2.55 -25.92
C PHE A 111 8.42 3.02 -24.46
N CYS A 112 9.27 3.96 -24.07
CA CYS A 112 9.16 4.61 -22.75
C CYS A 112 7.83 5.36 -22.61
N PHE A 113 7.40 6.09 -23.65
CA PHE A 113 6.12 6.80 -23.65
C PHE A 113 4.93 5.85 -23.62
N GLN A 114 5.01 4.71 -24.32
CA GLN A 114 4.01 3.66 -24.24
C GLN A 114 3.91 3.08 -22.82
N GLY A 115 5.04 2.80 -22.16
CA GLY A 115 5.07 2.37 -20.76
C GLY A 115 4.47 3.42 -19.81
N LEU A 116 4.78 4.70 -20.02
CA LEU A 116 4.21 5.81 -19.26
C LEU A 116 2.70 5.95 -19.46
N LEU A 117 2.19 5.81 -20.69
CA LEU A 117 0.76 5.85 -20.98
C LEU A 117 0.01 4.69 -20.32
N ILE A 118 0.56 3.47 -20.39
CA ILE A 118 -0.03 2.29 -19.73
C ILE A 118 -0.04 2.50 -18.22
N GLY A 119 1.06 3.01 -17.65
CA GLY A 119 1.15 3.35 -16.23
C GLY A 119 0.13 4.40 -15.82
N ALA A 120 0.06 5.52 -16.52
CA ALA A 120 -0.86 6.60 -16.23
C ALA A 120 -2.34 6.17 -16.34
N ALA A 121 -2.70 5.44 -17.40
CA ALA A 121 -4.05 4.90 -17.55
C ALA A 121 -4.38 3.90 -16.44
N GLY A 122 -3.45 3.02 -16.10
CA GLY A 122 -3.58 2.07 -15.00
C GLY A 122 -3.76 2.76 -13.65
N THR A 123 -3.00 3.83 -13.37
CA THR A 123 -3.13 4.62 -12.15
C THR A 123 -4.48 5.31 -12.06
N VAL A 124 -4.96 5.93 -13.15
CA VAL A 124 -6.27 6.60 -13.18
C VAL A 124 -7.40 5.59 -12.92
N VAL A 125 -7.39 4.46 -13.61
CA VAL A 125 -8.39 3.40 -13.42
C VAL A 125 -8.29 2.80 -12.02
N GLY A 126 -7.07 2.54 -11.53
CA GLY A 126 -6.83 2.01 -10.19
C GLY A 126 -7.30 2.95 -9.08
N LEU A 127 -7.06 4.25 -9.22
CA LEU A 127 -7.58 5.26 -8.28
C LEU A 127 -9.10 5.33 -8.32
N ALA A 128 -9.71 5.33 -9.51
CA ALA A 128 -11.17 5.35 -9.65
C ALA A 128 -11.81 4.13 -8.99
N LEU A 129 -11.25 2.94 -9.23
CA LEU A 129 -11.71 1.69 -8.58
C LEU A 129 -11.46 1.70 -7.08
N GLY A 130 -10.31 2.21 -6.63
CA GLY A 130 -9.96 2.33 -5.21
C GLY A 130 -10.91 3.26 -4.46
N PHE A 131 -11.10 4.49 -4.96
CA PHE A 131 -12.05 5.45 -4.38
C PHE A 131 -13.50 4.94 -4.46
N GLY A 132 -13.87 4.26 -5.56
CA GLY A 132 -15.16 3.59 -5.68
C GLY A 132 -15.35 2.54 -4.58
N ALA A 133 -14.38 1.66 -4.38
CA ALA A 133 -14.41 0.66 -3.31
C ALA A 133 -14.48 1.29 -1.91
N LEU A 134 -13.78 2.42 -1.67
CA LEU A 134 -13.89 3.17 -0.42
C LEU A 134 -15.30 3.72 -0.20
N HIS A 135 -15.96 4.21 -1.25
CA HIS A 135 -17.32 4.74 -1.18
C HIS A 135 -18.34 3.64 -0.86
N PHE A 136 -18.25 2.50 -1.57
CA PHE A 136 -19.18 1.37 -1.41
C PHE A 136 -18.80 0.40 -0.27
N ARG A 137 -17.78 0.72 0.55
CA ARG A 137 -17.26 -0.24 1.55
C ARG A 137 -18.34 -0.74 2.52
N ASN A 138 -19.23 0.15 2.96
CA ASN A 138 -20.24 -0.19 3.97
C ASN A 138 -21.31 -1.12 3.35
N ASP A 139 -21.67 -0.88 2.09
CA ASP A 139 -22.61 -1.73 1.34
C ASP A 139 -21.99 -3.10 1.05
N MET A 140 -20.70 -3.15 0.69
CA MET A 140 -19.98 -4.41 0.48
C MET A 140 -19.93 -5.24 1.77
N VAL A 141 -19.64 -4.61 2.92
CA VAL A 141 -19.68 -5.30 4.23
C VAL A 141 -21.09 -5.77 4.54
N ALA A 142 -22.12 -4.95 4.33
CA ALA A 142 -23.51 -5.34 4.58
C ALA A 142 -23.95 -6.55 3.73
N VAL A 143 -23.57 -6.59 2.45
CA VAL A 143 -23.84 -7.72 1.55
C VAL A 143 -23.08 -8.97 1.98
N PHE A 144 -21.80 -8.85 2.36
CA PHE A 144 -20.98 -9.98 2.81
C PHE A 144 -21.53 -10.56 4.11
N THR A 145 -21.93 -9.72 5.06
CA THR A 145 -22.50 -10.16 6.36
C THR A 145 -23.81 -10.92 6.17
N ARG A 146 -24.65 -10.49 5.21
CA ARG A 146 -25.89 -11.20 4.84
C ARG A 146 -25.63 -12.56 4.20
N LEU A 147 -24.55 -12.71 3.46
CA LEU A 147 -24.18 -13.96 2.78
C LEU A 147 -23.50 -14.97 3.72
N THR A 148 -22.76 -14.50 4.72
CA THR A 148 -21.96 -15.37 5.62
C THR A 148 -22.67 -15.72 6.94
N SER A 149 -23.90 -15.25 7.18
CA SER A 149 -24.68 -15.50 8.42
C SER A 149 -23.89 -15.28 9.72
N SER A 150 -22.93 -14.36 9.69
CA SER A 150 -21.93 -14.13 10.76
C SER A 150 -22.10 -12.76 11.39
N GLU A 151 -23.35 -12.31 11.61
CA GLU A 151 -23.66 -11.03 12.26
C GLU A 151 -22.96 -10.89 13.62
N GLU A 152 -22.84 -11.98 14.37
CA GLU A 152 -22.24 -11.97 15.71
C GLU A 152 -20.71 -11.83 15.71
N VAL A 153 -19.99 -12.29 14.69
CA VAL A 153 -18.52 -12.25 14.68
C VAL A 153 -18.01 -10.84 14.31
N LEU A 154 -18.66 -10.19 13.35
CA LEU A 154 -18.26 -8.86 12.88
C LEU A 154 -18.60 -7.76 13.90
N VAL A 155 -19.78 -7.80 14.51
CA VAL A 155 -20.21 -6.82 15.52
C VAL A 155 -19.41 -6.97 16.83
N ARG A 156 -19.08 -8.20 17.22
CA ARG A 156 -18.44 -8.51 18.52
C ARG A 156 -16.93 -8.29 18.52
N PHE A 157 -16.22 -8.54 17.41
CA PHE A 157 -14.78 -8.34 17.34
C PHE A 157 -14.36 -6.95 16.87
N TYR A 158 -15.13 -6.32 15.97
CA TYR A 158 -14.69 -5.05 15.40
C TYR A 158 -15.22 -3.82 16.15
N GLN A 159 -16.37 -3.85 16.85
CA GLN A 159 -16.99 -2.69 17.55
C GLN A 159 -17.03 -1.35 16.77
N PHE A 160 -16.63 -1.35 15.51
CA PHE A 160 -16.56 -0.22 14.60
C PHE A 160 -17.72 -0.39 13.64
N SER A 161 -18.79 0.39 13.85
CA SER A 161 -19.91 0.51 12.92
C SER A 161 -19.47 0.99 11.53
N HIS A 162 -18.23 1.49 11.41
CA HIS A 162 -17.61 2.00 10.19
C HIS A 162 -16.12 1.66 10.23
N LEU A 163 -15.56 0.99 9.20
CA LEU A 163 -14.11 0.91 9.04
C LEU A 163 -13.58 2.33 8.77
N PRO A 164 -12.87 3.00 9.68
CA PRO A 164 -12.38 4.33 9.39
C PRO A 164 -11.23 4.23 8.36
N ALA A 165 -11.55 4.46 7.09
CA ALA A 165 -10.54 4.64 6.05
C ALA A 165 -9.99 6.07 6.15
N TYR A 166 -8.85 6.23 6.82
CA TYR A 166 -8.11 7.47 6.80
C TYR A 166 -7.30 7.52 5.50
N THR A 167 -7.84 8.19 4.50
CA THR A 167 -7.13 8.44 3.25
C THR A 167 -6.31 9.71 3.41
N SER A 168 -5.01 9.59 3.67
CA SER A 168 -4.11 10.75 3.61
C SER A 168 -3.84 11.09 2.15
N ALA A 169 -3.93 12.38 1.80
CA ALA A 169 -3.52 12.84 0.47
C ALA A 169 -2.05 12.50 0.17
N GLY A 170 -1.20 12.45 1.20
CA GLY A 170 0.20 12.04 1.07
C GLY A 170 0.35 10.59 0.58
N ASP A 171 -0.44 9.67 1.11
CA ASP A 171 -0.38 8.25 0.74
C ASP A 171 -0.83 8.05 -0.72
N VAL A 172 -1.87 8.77 -1.13
CA VAL A 172 -2.35 8.75 -2.53
C VAL A 172 -1.27 9.25 -3.47
N TRP A 173 -0.63 10.38 -3.17
CA TRP A 173 0.46 10.91 -4.00
C TRP A 173 1.67 9.98 -4.05
N ALA A 174 2.03 9.34 -2.93
CA ALA A 174 3.09 8.35 -2.89
C ALA A 174 2.79 7.14 -3.79
N ILE A 175 1.55 6.63 -3.75
CA ILE A 175 1.12 5.51 -4.61
C ILE A 175 1.16 5.92 -6.08
N VAL A 176 0.66 7.10 -6.44
CA VAL A 176 0.70 7.62 -7.82
C VAL A 176 2.14 7.71 -8.32
N LEU A 177 3.03 8.31 -7.52
CA LEU A 177 4.43 8.47 -7.89
C LEU A 177 5.12 7.12 -8.07
N CYS A 178 4.95 6.20 -7.11
CA CYS A 178 5.50 4.85 -7.18
C CYS A 178 4.98 4.08 -8.40
N SER A 179 3.68 4.16 -8.69
CA SER A 179 3.08 3.52 -9.86
C SER A 179 3.71 4.02 -11.15
N VAL A 180 3.80 5.35 -11.33
CA VAL A 180 4.39 5.95 -12.54
C VAL A 180 5.86 5.56 -12.67
N VAL A 181 6.63 5.60 -11.58
CA VAL A 181 8.04 5.20 -11.58
C VAL A 181 8.20 3.74 -11.98
N ILE A 182 7.44 2.82 -11.38
CA ILE A 182 7.53 1.39 -11.65
C ILE A 182 7.12 1.09 -13.11
N SER A 183 6.03 1.68 -13.61
CA SER A 183 5.61 1.50 -15.01
C SER A 183 6.62 2.06 -16.01
N THR A 184 7.25 3.20 -15.69
CA THR A 184 8.28 3.80 -16.54
C THR A 184 9.55 2.93 -16.55
N LEU A 185 9.98 2.43 -15.39
CA LEU A 185 11.11 1.52 -15.28
C LEU A 185 10.87 0.19 -16.02
N ALA A 186 9.65 -0.34 -15.96
CA ALA A 186 9.24 -1.52 -16.74
C ALA A 186 9.38 -1.31 -18.26
N GLY A 187 9.14 -0.09 -18.75
CA GLY A 187 9.33 0.27 -20.16
C GLY A 187 10.80 0.47 -20.59
N LEU A 188 11.70 0.66 -19.63
CA LEU A 188 13.10 1.00 -19.90
C LEU A 188 13.90 -0.20 -20.46
N LEU A 189 13.65 -1.39 -19.94
CA LEU A 189 14.24 -2.66 -20.41
C LEU A 189 13.96 -2.93 -21.91
N PRO A 190 12.69 -2.93 -22.38
CA PRO A 190 12.38 -3.10 -23.79
C PRO A 190 12.88 -1.94 -24.66
N ALA A 191 12.82 -0.70 -24.17
CA ALA A 191 13.35 0.46 -24.89
C ALA A 191 14.85 0.34 -25.16
N TRP A 192 15.62 -0.14 -24.19
CA TRP A 192 17.05 -0.37 -24.35
C TRP A 192 17.37 -1.51 -25.33
N ARG A 193 16.57 -2.59 -25.31
CA ARG A 193 16.67 -3.66 -26.31
C ARG A 193 16.33 -3.17 -27.72
N ALA A 194 15.25 -2.39 -27.88
CA ALA A 194 14.84 -1.85 -29.16
C ALA A 194 15.92 -0.93 -29.78
N ALA A 195 16.59 -0.12 -28.96
CA ALA A 195 17.66 0.76 -29.42
C ALA A 195 18.94 0.02 -29.88
N ARG A 196 19.13 -1.24 -29.46
CA ARG A 196 20.30 -2.05 -29.82
C ARG A 196 20.06 -2.97 -31.02
N LEU A 197 18.85 -3.01 -31.56
CA LEU A 197 18.54 -3.78 -32.78
C LEU A 197 19.27 -3.15 -33.98
N LYS A 198 20.16 -3.92 -34.62
CA LYS A 198 20.86 -3.46 -35.81
C LYS A 198 19.94 -3.56 -37.02
N PRO A 199 19.79 -2.49 -37.84
CA PRO A 199 18.93 -2.49 -39.03
C PRO A 199 19.23 -3.63 -40.02
N VAL A 200 20.50 -4.02 -40.12
CA VAL A 200 20.98 -5.08 -41.01
C VAL A 200 20.49 -6.47 -40.56
N GLU A 201 20.38 -6.72 -39.26
CA GLU A 201 19.85 -7.99 -38.73
C GLU A 201 18.32 -8.08 -38.87
N ALA A 202 17.62 -6.94 -38.84
CA ALA A 202 16.17 -6.88 -39.02
C ALA A 202 15.72 -7.14 -40.48
N LEU A 203 16.60 -6.93 -41.46
CA LEU A 203 16.35 -7.20 -42.89
C LEU A 203 16.88 -8.56 -43.35
N ARG A 204 17.82 -9.15 -42.60
CA ARG A 204 18.44 -10.46 -42.89
C ARG A 204 17.72 -11.62 -42.20
N SER A 205 16.52 -11.44 -41.64
CA SER A 205 15.76 -12.54 -41.03
C SER A 205 15.05 -13.43 -42.08
N GLU A 206 15.68 -13.62 -43.24
CA GLU A 206 15.43 -14.70 -44.20
C GLU A 206 16.61 -15.66 -44.17
#